data_AF-A0A182YKC8-F1
#
_entry.id   AF-A0A182YKC8-F1
#
_cell.length_a   1.000
_cell.length_b   1.000
_cell.length_c   1.000
_cell.angle_alpha   90.00
_cell.angle_beta   90.00
_cell.angle_gamma   90.00
#
_symmetry.space_group_name_H-M   'P 1'
#
loop_
_entity.id
_entity.type
_entity.pdbx_description
1 polymer ?
#
loop_
_entity_poly.entity_id
_entity_poly.type
_entity_poly.pdbx_seq_one_letter_code
_entity_poly.pdbx_strand_id
1 'polypeptide(L)'
;MIEVGFGFRMPPGRVRPIGKQQQQQQQQQQQHQNRSRWHWLRKRGNVTFVRPAEEIDDRKERFYLAIASVLRWARLFGVFPLSNITTPNPDGLRFKLFSIFIVLSVLSIVGGLLIMTTALIRLTRVGINAMNIAEPIFYAICTLLHLLFVRLAKVWRNFMMFWTQREEMFFARPYGAINLRRKVVCTAACVILSALVEHVTYVINQAYNVYQESLACRYNVTHPLKLYGSLTFRSVYLSVPYHHFTTAFLLYTTISLTFVWTFVDLFIMLLATGIACRFEQLNKRIDSNLKNSSEAFWGEMRTHFVGLMELVEQTNRIVGPMVIVSCANDMYFLCLQTLNSLEDKPFAINEWYFRYSFTFLILRTSMKLWYAADVDEKSTRTNKLVQKIHSEHYNDELEILRICSGAGVSISGMGFFNISRKIFLTMAGSILTYELVLIRFHRSSKDEGQERPCAYID
;
A
#
# COMPACT_ATOMS: atom_id res chain seq x y z
N MET A 1 -0.49 45.08 32.58
CA MET A 1 -0.46 45.42 34.01
C MET A 1 0.92 45.01 34.52
N ILE A 2 1.79 46.01 34.61
CA ILE A 2 3.03 46.10 35.39
C ILE A 2 3.99 44.89 35.34
N GLU A 3 5.03 44.99 34.50
CA GLU A 3 6.39 44.70 34.97
C GLU A 3 7.30 45.86 34.58
N VAL A 4 7.85 46.47 35.63
CA VAL A 4 8.83 47.55 35.61
C VAL A 4 10.14 46.91 36.06
N GLY A 5 11.23 47.15 35.35
CA GLY A 5 12.52 46.55 35.70
C GLY A 5 13.67 47.10 34.87
N PHE A 6 14.06 48.34 35.19
CA PHE A 6 15.25 49.04 34.71
C PHE A 6 16.55 48.25 34.91
N GLY A 7 17.53 48.41 34.01
CA GLY A 7 18.89 47.94 34.28
C GLY A 7 19.93 48.10 33.18
N PHE A 8 20.31 49.34 32.87
CA PHE A 8 21.61 49.80 32.34
C PHE A 8 22.17 49.32 30.98
N ARG A 9 22.49 50.32 30.16
CA ARG A 9 23.21 50.28 28.88
C ARG A 9 24.69 50.68 29.12
N MET A 10 25.64 49.93 28.55
CA MET A 10 27.02 50.38 28.24
C MET A 10 27.47 49.73 26.89
N PRO A 11 28.39 50.35 26.13
CA PRO A 11 28.42 50.37 24.65
C PRO A 11 29.28 49.26 24.00
N PRO A 12 29.35 49.14 22.65
CA PRO A 12 29.55 47.86 21.97
C PRO A 12 31.02 47.45 21.87
N GLY A 13 31.33 46.25 22.35
CA GLY A 13 32.57 45.54 22.03
C GLY A 13 32.42 44.77 20.71
N ARG A 14 33.27 45.07 19.72
CA ARG A 14 33.44 44.24 18.51
C ARG A 14 33.82 42.82 18.92
N VAL A 15 32.95 41.85 18.66
CA VAL A 15 33.28 40.42 18.72
C VAL A 15 33.16 39.81 17.33
N ARG A 16 34.28 39.24 16.87
CA ARG A 16 34.45 38.51 15.60
C ARG A 16 33.46 37.32 15.51
N PRO A 17 33.02 36.92 14.32
CA PRO A 17 32.08 35.81 14.19
C PRO A 17 32.78 34.47 14.49
N ILE A 18 32.54 33.91 15.68
CA ILE A 18 32.76 32.47 15.94
C ILE A 18 31.54 31.74 15.40
N GLY A 19 31.49 31.62 14.08
CA GLY A 19 30.46 30.88 13.36
C GLY A 19 31.14 29.85 12.47
N LYS A 20 30.89 28.56 12.77
CA LYS A 20 31.06 27.34 11.96
C LYS A 20 31.84 26.21 12.63
N GLN A 21 32.84 26.47 13.46
CA GLN A 21 33.63 25.38 14.08
C GLN A 21 32.94 24.70 15.29
N GLN A 22 32.25 25.44 16.17
CA GLN A 22 31.54 24.82 17.30
C GLN A 22 30.27 24.06 16.89
N GLN A 23 29.57 24.51 15.84
CA GLN A 23 28.44 23.75 15.27
C GLN A 23 28.91 22.47 14.55
N GLN A 24 30.09 22.47 13.94
CA GLN A 24 30.69 21.26 13.37
C GLN A 24 31.15 20.27 14.45
N GLN A 25 31.67 20.74 15.59
CA GLN A 25 32.05 19.86 16.70
C GLN A 25 30.84 19.24 17.41
N GLN A 26 29.75 19.97 17.61
CA GLN A 26 28.51 19.39 18.15
C GLN A 26 27.83 18.41 17.18
N GLN A 27 27.87 18.68 15.86
CA GLN A 27 27.40 17.71 14.87
C GLN A 27 28.29 16.46 14.81
N GLN A 28 29.63 16.60 14.93
CA GLN A 28 30.53 15.45 14.97
C GLN A 28 30.36 14.60 16.25
N GLN A 29 30.09 15.21 17.41
CA GLN A 29 29.80 14.46 18.63
C GLN A 29 28.45 13.72 18.58
N GLN A 30 27.41 14.30 17.99
CA GLN A 30 26.13 13.59 17.75
C GLN A 30 26.27 12.48 16.68
N GLN A 31 27.12 12.67 15.68
CA GLN A 31 27.40 11.64 14.67
C GLN A 31 28.21 10.47 15.24
N HIS A 32 29.01 10.71 16.28
CA HIS A 32 29.75 9.68 17.00
C HIS A 32 28.90 8.87 17.99
N GLN A 33 27.86 9.46 18.59
CA GLN A 33 26.94 8.76 19.51
C GLN A 33 25.97 7.78 18.82
N ASN A 34 25.78 7.89 17.49
CA ASN A 34 24.87 7.02 16.72
C ASN A 34 25.56 5.80 16.08
N ARG A 35 26.78 5.46 16.51
CA ARG A 35 27.44 4.21 16.12
C ARG A 35 26.79 3.05 16.87
N SER A 36 26.06 2.21 16.14
CA SER A 36 25.37 1.03 16.66
C SER A 36 26.24 0.21 17.61
N ARG A 37 25.65 -0.23 18.71
CA ARG A 37 26.23 -0.85 19.91
C ARG A 37 26.95 -2.21 19.68
N TRP A 38 27.19 -2.60 18.43
CA TRP A 38 27.58 -3.96 18.03
C TRP A 38 28.83 -4.03 17.15
N HIS A 39 29.66 -2.99 17.14
CA HIS A 39 30.85 -2.90 16.28
C HIS A 39 31.90 -4.00 16.56
N TRP A 40 31.89 -4.62 17.73
CA TRP A 40 32.79 -5.74 18.05
C TRP A 40 32.48 -7.04 17.30
N LEU A 41 31.29 -7.19 16.68
CA LEU A 41 30.93 -8.39 15.90
C LEU A 41 31.53 -8.43 14.48
N ARG A 42 32.32 -7.43 14.07
CA ARG A 42 32.83 -7.30 12.68
C ARG A 42 34.02 -8.21 12.31
N LYS A 43 34.68 -8.86 13.27
CA LYS A 43 35.87 -9.69 12.99
C LYS A 43 35.54 -11.17 13.11
N ARG A 44 35.14 -11.81 12.01
CA ARG A 44 35.44 -13.22 11.66
C ARG A 44 34.91 -13.59 10.26
N GLY A 45 35.78 -14.22 9.45
CA GLY A 45 35.42 -15.06 8.30
C GLY A 45 35.51 -14.41 6.91
N ASN A 46 36.47 -14.89 6.09
CA ASN A 46 36.52 -14.67 4.64
C ASN A 46 35.43 -15.51 3.96
N VAL A 47 34.42 -14.86 3.39
CA VAL A 47 33.48 -15.48 2.44
C VAL A 47 33.37 -14.55 1.25
N THR A 48 33.75 -15.04 0.07
CA THR A 48 33.68 -14.32 -1.21
C THR A 48 32.24 -14.30 -1.71
N PHE A 49 31.65 -13.11 -1.81
CA PHE A 49 30.34 -12.89 -2.44
C PHE A 49 30.53 -12.32 -3.84
N VAL A 50 29.61 -12.66 -4.76
CA VAL A 50 29.54 -12.28 -6.19
C VAL A 50 29.38 -10.76 -6.44
N ARG A 51 29.36 -9.94 -5.37
CA ARG A 51 29.66 -8.51 -5.36
C ARG A 51 30.25 -8.17 -3.99
N PRO A 52 31.30 -7.34 -3.88
CA PRO A 52 31.86 -6.97 -2.59
C PRO A 52 30.77 -6.24 -1.77
N ALA A 53 30.51 -6.73 -0.56
CA ALA A 53 29.54 -6.16 0.36
C ALA A 53 29.82 -4.68 0.73
N GLU A 54 30.97 -4.13 0.32
CA GLU A 54 31.38 -2.74 0.55
C GLU A 54 30.63 -1.71 -0.32
N GLU A 55 29.93 -2.12 -1.39
CA GLU A 55 29.17 -1.18 -2.25
C GLU A 55 27.72 -0.95 -1.83
N ILE A 56 27.15 -1.77 -0.94
CA ILE A 56 25.76 -1.62 -0.50
C ILE A 56 25.74 -0.80 0.78
N ASP A 57 25.24 0.44 0.67
CA ASP A 57 24.97 1.28 1.82
C ASP A 57 23.85 0.65 2.66
N ASP A 58 24.24 -0.16 3.66
CA ASP A 58 23.35 -0.90 4.56
C ASP A 58 22.21 -0.03 5.13
N ARG A 59 22.41 1.29 5.24
CA ARG A 59 21.35 2.20 5.67
C ARG A 59 20.21 2.28 4.67
N LYS A 60 20.47 2.35 3.37
CA LYS A 60 19.44 2.52 2.32
C LYS A 60 18.60 1.26 2.13
N GLU A 61 19.09 0.11 2.57
CA GLU A 61 18.38 -1.17 2.52
C GLU A 61 17.43 -1.37 3.72
N ARG A 62 17.29 -0.37 4.60
CA ARG A 62 16.25 -0.34 5.64
C ARG A 62 14.87 -0.15 5.03
N PHE A 63 13.93 -1.01 5.42
CA PHE A 63 12.60 -1.02 4.82
C PHE A 63 11.88 0.34 4.92
N TYR A 64 11.96 1.01 6.09
CA TYR A 64 11.29 2.29 6.29
C TYR A 64 11.79 3.39 5.33
N LEU A 65 13.08 3.37 4.95
CA LEU A 65 13.65 4.32 3.98
C LEU A 65 13.25 3.95 2.54
N ALA A 66 13.15 2.66 2.23
CA ALA A 66 12.68 2.21 0.94
C ALA A 66 11.22 2.63 0.71
N ILE A 67 10.31 2.29 1.64
CA ILE A 67 8.89 2.60 1.53
C ILE A 67 8.59 4.10 1.64
N ALA A 68 9.42 4.88 2.36
CA ALA A 68 9.27 6.34 2.47
C ALA A 68 9.15 7.04 1.11
N SER A 69 9.90 6.58 0.11
CA SER A 69 9.83 7.13 -1.26
C SER A 69 8.44 7.00 -1.88
N VAL A 70 7.74 5.89 -1.60
CA VAL A 70 6.39 5.58 -2.09
C VAL A 70 5.34 6.34 -1.29
N LEU A 71 5.49 6.40 0.04
CA LEU A 71 4.58 7.15 0.92
C LEU A 71 4.52 8.65 0.60
N ARG A 72 5.56 9.23 -0.01
CA ARG A 72 5.52 10.61 -0.51
C ARG A 72 4.44 10.83 -1.57
N TRP A 73 4.27 9.88 -2.49
CA TRP A 73 3.24 9.95 -3.52
C TRP A 73 1.85 9.81 -2.91
N ALA A 74 1.68 8.86 -1.99
CA ALA A 74 0.41 8.68 -1.27
C ALA A 74 -0.01 9.92 -0.46
N ARG A 75 0.96 10.67 0.04
CA ARG A 75 0.72 11.92 0.75
C ARG A 75 0.15 13.02 -0.15
N LEU A 76 0.57 13.09 -1.43
CA LEU A 76 0.07 14.07 -2.40
C LEU A 76 -1.45 13.94 -2.60
N PHE A 77 -1.95 12.71 -2.60
CA PHE A 77 -3.38 12.41 -2.75
C PHE A 77 -4.16 12.40 -1.43
N GLY A 78 -3.53 12.75 -0.30
CA GLY A 78 -4.16 12.75 1.02
C GLY A 78 -4.36 11.37 1.64
N VAL A 79 -3.80 10.30 1.07
CA VAL A 79 -4.04 8.91 1.50
C VAL A 79 -3.19 8.49 2.69
N PHE A 80 -1.98 9.05 2.84
CA PHE A 80 -1.11 8.77 3.98
C PHE A 80 -0.55 10.06 4.61
N PRO A 81 -1.32 10.73 5.50
CA PRO A 81 -1.01 12.09 5.96
C PRO A 81 0.08 12.14 7.04
N LEU A 82 1.28 11.66 6.71
CA LEU A 82 2.46 11.74 7.58
C LEU A 82 3.36 12.93 7.26
N SER A 83 3.88 13.55 8.32
CA SER A 83 4.97 14.53 8.24
C SER A 83 6.32 13.84 8.39
N ASN A 84 7.37 14.46 7.84
CA ASN A 84 8.77 14.03 8.00
C ASN A 84 9.08 12.62 7.45
N ILE A 85 8.44 12.20 6.35
CA ILE A 85 8.59 10.85 5.77
C ILE A 85 10.05 10.49 5.40
N THR A 86 10.87 11.48 5.05
CA THR A 86 12.26 11.29 4.59
C THR A 86 13.29 11.36 5.71
N THR A 87 12.89 11.37 6.98
CA THR A 87 13.87 11.43 8.07
C THR A 87 14.73 10.17 8.11
N PRO A 88 16.04 10.31 8.37
CA PRO A 88 16.97 9.17 8.45
C PRO A 88 16.79 8.32 9.72
N ASN A 89 15.84 8.68 10.59
CA ASN A 89 15.45 7.90 11.75
C ASN A 89 13.89 7.82 11.78
N PRO A 90 13.30 6.63 11.99
CA PRO A 90 11.86 6.46 12.22
C PRO A 90 11.29 7.32 13.37
N ASP A 91 12.08 7.71 14.38
CA ASP A 91 11.64 8.61 15.46
C ASP A 91 11.15 9.98 14.96
N GLY A 92 11.68 10.42 13.81
CA GLY A 92 11.34 11.70 13.19
C GLY A 92 9.93 11.74 12.58
N LEU A 93 9.29 10.57 12.38
CA LEU A 93 7.96 10.45 11.79
C LEU A 93 6.91 11.04 12.73
N ARG A 94 6.09 11.97 12.22
CA ARG A 94 5.04 12.62 13.02
C ARG A 94 3.71 12.64 12.27
N PHE A 95 2.65 12.28 12.99
CA PHE A 95 1.28 12.55 12.57
C PHE A 95 0.87 13.93 13.12
N LYS A 96 0.53 14.86 12.24
CA LYS A 96 0.07 16.21 12.62
C LYS A 96 -1.38 16.37 12.18
N LEU A 97 -2.28 16.63 13.12
CA LEU A 97 -3.71 16.87 12.85
C LEU A 97 -3.92 18.11 11.98
N PHE A 98 -3.15 19.17 12.22
CA PHE A 98 -3.18 20.40 11.44
C PHE A 98 -2.12 20.34 10.32
N SER A 99 -2.50 19.71 9.22
CA SER A 99 -1.67 19.55 8.02
C SER A 99 -2.54 19.60 6.78
N ILE A 100 -2.05 20.20 5.69
CA ILE A 100 -2.77 20.24 4.41
C ILE A 100 -3.14 18.83 3.91
N PHE A 101 -2.31 17.82 4.21
CA PHE A 101 -2.56 16.43 3.82
C PHE A 101 -3.73 15.80 4.60
N ILE A 102 -3.98 16.23 5.83
CA ILE A 102 -5.18 15.82 6.58
C ILE A 102 -6.42 16.48 5.99
N VAL A 103 -6.34 17.76 5.61
CA VAL A 103 -7.45 18.45 4.93
C VAL A 103 -7.81 17.72 3.63
N LEU A 104 -6.82 17.38 2.81
CA LEU A 104 -7.00 16.57 1.60
C LEU A 104 -7.65 15.20 1.91
N SER A 105 -7.18 14.51 2.96
CA SER A 105 -7.78 13.26 3.41
C SER A 105 -9.26 13.42 3.81
N VAL A 106 -9.59 14.47 4.56
CA VAL A 106 -10.97 14.75 5.00
C VAL A 106 -11.85 15.08 3.79
N LEU A 107 -11.36 15.89 2.86
CA LEU A 107 -12.07 16.21 1.62
C LEU A 107 -12.37 14.95 0.80
N SER A 108 -11.40 14.05 0.65
CA SER A 108 -11.59 12.78 -0.07
C SER A 108 -12.62 11.88 0.61
N ILE A 109 -12.55 11.72 1.94
CA ILE A 109 -13.53 10.94 2.72
C ILE A 109 -14.94 11.52 2.63
N VAL A 110 -15.09 12.84 2.81
CA VAL A 110 -16.39 13.52 2.72
C VAL A 110 -16.97 13.40 1.31
N GLY A 111 -16.14 13.57 0.28
CA GLY A 111 -16.57 13.40 -1.11
C GLY A 111 -16.99 11.97 -1.42
N GLY A 112 -16.24 10.98 -0.92
CA GLY A 112 -16.57 9.56 -1.09
C GLY A 112 -17.91 9.20 -0.46
N LEU A 113 -18.16 9.69 0.77
CA LEU A 113 -19.46 9.53 1.42
C LEU A 113 -20.58 10.24 0.66
N LEU A 114 -20.34 11.48 0.18
CA LEU A 114 -21.31 12.22 -0.61
C LEU A 114 -21.71 11.43 -1.87
N ILE A 115 -20.74 11.03 -2.70
CA ILE A 115 -21.02 10.31 -3.95
C ILE A 115 -21.73 8.98 -3.65
N MET A 116 -21.25 8.23 -2.66
CA MET A 116 -21.89 6.98 -2.22
C MET A 116 -23.36 7.20 -1.84
N THR A 117 -23.67 8.19 -1.00
CA THR A 117 -25.04 8.47 -0.57
C THR A 117 -25.93 8.89 -1.74
N THR A 118 -25.44 9.75 -2.63
CA THR A 118 -26.20 10.17 -3.82
C THR A 118 -26.42 9.02 -4.81
N ALA A 119 -25.45 8.12 -4.96
CA ALA A 119 -25.58 6.93 -5.79
C ALA A 119 -26.60 5.94 -5.22
N LEU A 120 -26.64 5.77 -3.89
CA LEU A 120 -27.67 4.96 -3.23
C LEU A 120 -29.07 5.57 -3.41
N ILE A 121 -29.21 6.89 -3.25
CA ILE A 121 -30.49 7.59 -3.51
C ILE A 121 -30.91 7.41 -4.97
N ARG A 122 -29.97 7.50 -5.92
CA ARG A 122 -30.26 7.21 -7.34
C ARG A 122 -30.78 5.79 -7.52
N LEU A 123 -30.15 4.78 -6.90
CA LEU A 123 -30.59 3.39 -7.00
C LEU A 123 -32.01 3.17 -6.49
N THR A 124 -32.44 3.89 -5.44
CA THR A 124 -33.84 3.82 -4.96
C THR A 124 -34.86 4.35 -5.97
N ARG A 125 -34.43 5.16 -6.95
CA ARG A 125 -35.31 5.75 -7.97
C ARG A 125 -35.32 4.93 -9.26
N VAL A 126 -34.18 4.40 -9.67
CA VAL A 126 -34.00 3.75 -10.98
C VAL A 126 -34.06 2.22 -10.89
N GLY A 127 -33.86 1.64 -9.70
CA GLY A 127 -33.74 0.20 -9.50
C GLY A 127 -32.29 -0.28 -9.44
N ILE A 128 -32.10 -1.52 -8.98
CA ILE A 128 -30.78 -2.10 -8.74
C ILE A 128 -30.49 -3.14 -9.82
N ASN A 129 -29.40 -2.91 -10.56
CA ASN A 129 -28.81 -3.93 -11.42
C ASN A 129 -27.32 -4.10 -11.08
N ALA A 130 -26.70 -5.16 -11.61
CA ALA A 130 -25.32 -5.54 -11.29
C ALA A 130 -24.29 -4.44 -11.60
N MET A 131 -24.58 -3.60 -12.61
CA MET A 131 -23.67 -2.55 -13.07
C MET A 131 -23.81 -1.26 -12.25
N ASN A 132 -25.04 -0.86 -11.92
CA ASN A 132 -25.32 0.39 -11.21
C ASN A 132 -24.97 0.33 -9.72
N ILE A 133 -25.01 -0.86 -9.11
CA ILE A 133 -24.61 -1.05 -7.70
C ILE A 133 -23.09 -0.92 -7.49
N ALA A 134 -22.31 -1.00 -8.56
CA ALA A 134 -20.85 -0.92 -8.50
C ALA A 134 -20.34 0.44 -8.02
N GLU A 135 -20.98 1.54 -8.42
CA GLU A 135 -20.58 2.89 -8.03
C GLU A 135 -20.64 3.11 -6.51
N PRO A 136 -21.77 2.90 -5.80
CA PRO A 136 -21.80 3.09 -4.36
C PRO A 136 -20.87 2.12 -3.62
N ILE A 137 -20.72 0.88 -4.09
CA ILE A 137 -19.77 -0.09 -3.51
C ILE A 137 -18.34 0.41 -3.64
N PHE A 138 -17.95 0.91 -4.83
CA PHE A 138 -16.62 1.46 -5.08
C PHE A 138 -16.29 2.58 -4.08
N TYR A 139 -17.17 3.57 -3.99
CA TYR A 139 -16.96 4.73 -3.12
C TYR A 139 -17.01 4.36 -1.64
N ALA A 140 -17.88 3.42 -1.24
CA ALA A 140 -17.94 2.92 0.14
C ALA A 140 -16.62 2.24 0.56
N ILE A 141 -16.14 1.29 -0.25
CA ILE A 141 -14.95 0.49 0.06
C ILE A 141 -13.69 1.36 0.03
N CYS A 142 -13.53 2.22 -0.99
CA CYS A 142 -12.37 3.10 -1.08
C CYS A 142 -12.35 4.10 0.09
N THR A 143 -13.50 4.63 0.50
CA THR A 143 -13.60 5.50 1.69
C THR A 143 -13.21 4.75 2.96
N LEU A 144 -13.66 3.51 3.14
CA LEU A 144 -13.25 2.66 4.26
C LEU A 144 -11.74 2.42 4.27
N LEU A 145 -11.15 2.08 3.12
CA LEU A 145 -9.70 1.91 2.98
C LEU A 145 -8.94 3.20 3.30
N HIS A 146 -9.45 4.35 2.88
CA HIS A 146 -8.88 5.66 3.22
C HIS A 146 -8.88 5.89 4.73
N LEU A 147 -10.00 5.62 5.41
CA LEU A 147 -10.11 5.71 6.87
C LEU A 147 -9.10 4.77 7.57
N LEU A 148 -8.93 3.55 7.06
CA LEU A 148 -7.93 2.62 7.57
C LEU A 148 -6.51 3.16 7.38
N PHE A 149 -6.19 3.82 6.26
CA PHE A 149 -4.89 4.45 6.07
C PHE A 149 -4.64 5.62 7.02
N VAL A 150 -5.66 6.43 7.32
CA VAL A 150 -5.55 7.49 8.34
C VAL A 150 -5.30 6.88 9.72
N ARG A 151 -5.98 5.79 10.07
CA ARG A 151 -5.73 5.04 11.31
C ARG A 151 -4.31 4.49 11.35
N LEU A 152 -3.84 3.91 10.23
CA LEU A 152 -2.49 3.40 10.10
C LEU A 152 -1.43 4.49 10.28
N ALA A 153 -1.65 5.67 9.69
CA ALA A 153 -0.73 6.80 9.82
C ALA A 153 -0.52 7.22 11.28
N LYS A 154 -1.54 7.10 12.15
CA LYS A 154 -1.42 7.41 13.59
C LYS A 154 -0.47 6.47 14.33
N VAL A 155 -0.46 5.18 13.97
CA VAL A 155 0.37 4.15 14.62
C VAL A 155 1.68 3.87 13.89
N TRP A 156 1.84 4.41 12.68
CA TRP A 156 2.95 4.10 11.76
C TRP A 156 4.34 4.31 12.37
N ARG A 157 4.53 5.39 13.14
CA ARG A 157 5.81 5.65 13.82
C ARG A 157 6.21 4.48 14.71
N ASN A 158 5.33 4.09 15.62
CA ASN A 158 5.63 3.02 16.59
C ASN A 158 5.84 1.69 15.86
N PHE A 159 5.09 1.44 14.78
CA PHE A 159 5.27 0.26 13.95
C PHE A 159 6.63 0.23 13.23
N MET A 160 7.07 1.34 12.63
CA MET A 160 8.38 1.42 11.98
C MET A 160 9.55 1.37 12.97
N MET A 161 9.37 1.89 14.19
CA MET A 161 10.34 1.72 15.27
C MET A 161 10.53 0.24 15.62
N PHE A 162 9.42 -0.47 15.87
CA PHE A 162 9.43 -1.91 16.12
C PHE A 162 10.05 -2.70 14.96
N TRP A 163 9.65 -2.38 13.71
CA TRP A 163 10.22 -2.99 12.52
C TRP A 163 11.73 -2.82 12.46
N THR A 164 12.21 -1.60 12.68
CA THR A 164 13.64 -1.27 12.59
C THR A 164 14.47 -2.03 13.62
N GLN A 165 13.93 -2.21 14.83
CA GLN A 165 14.58 -3.01 15.88
C GLN A 165 14.72 -4.49 15.47
N ARG A 166 13.68 -5.08 14.86
CA ARG A 166 13.73 -6.47 14.36
C ARG A 166 14.57 -6.63 13.09
N GLU A 167 14.74 -5.57 12.31
CA GLU A 167 15.56 -5.59 11.11
C GLU A 167 17.06 -5.41 11.38
N GLU A 168 17.44 -4.79 12.52
CA GLU A 168 18.81 -4.36 12.80
C GLU A 168 19.84 -5.50 12.72
N MET A 169 19.49 -6.69 13.21
CA MET A 169 20.34 -7.88 13.19
C MET A 169 20.70 -8.38 11.78
N PHE A 170 19.86 -8.09 10.77
CA PHE A 170 20.08 -8.52 9.38
C PHE A 170 21.04 -7.63 8.57
N PHE A 171 21.49 -6.51 9.16
CA PHE A 171 22.53 -5.65 8.58
C PHE A 171 23.92 -5.93 9.14
N ALA A 172 24.02 -6.77 10.16
CA ALA A 172 25.31 -7.21 10.67
C ALA A 172 25.85 -8.38 9.84
N ARG A 173 27.19 -8.46 9.71
CA ARG A 173 27.84 -9.71 9.26
C ARG A 173 27.40 -10.83 10.20
N PRO A 174 27.11 -12.04 9.70
CA PRO A 174 27.42 -12.56 8.37
C PRO A 174 26.27 -12.51 7.35
N TYR A 175 25.23 -11.69 7.57
CA TYR A 175 24.15 -11.60 6.59
C TYR A 175 24.62 -10.93 5.29
N GLY A 176 24.30 -11.59 4.17
CA GLY A 176 24.61 -11.07 2.83
C GLY A 176 23.70 -9.90 2.45
N ALA A 177 24.19 -9.05 1.56
CA ALA A 177 23.47 -7.86 1.14
C ALA A 177 22.21 -8.19 0.31
N ILE A 178 21.21 -7.31 0.39
CA ILE A 178 19.96 -7.40 -0.37
C ILE A 178 19.73 -6.14 -1.17
N ASN A 179 18.96 -6.25 -2.26
CA ASN A 179 18.52 -5.12 -3.08
C ASN A 179 17.05 -4.79 -2.78
N LEU A 180 16.70 -4.62 -1.49
CA LEU A 180 15.32 -4.37 -1.06
C LEU A 180 14.81 -3.04 -1.59
N ARG A 181 15.62 -1.98 -1.50
CA ARG A 181 15.21 -0.66 -1.98
C ARG A 181 14.87 -0.67 -3.47
N ARG A 182 15.71 -1.33 -4.27
CA ARG A 182 15.48 -1.47 -5.72
C ARG A 182 14.19 -2.25 -6.00
N LYS A 183 13.96 -3.37 -5.30
CA LYS A 183 12.72 -4.16 -5.43
C LYS A 183 11.49 -3.30 -5.11
N VAL A 184 11.49 -2.63 -3.95
CA VAL A 184 10.38 -1.76 -3.50
C VAL A 184 10.10 -0.64 -4.50
N VAL A 185 11.12 0.09 -4.93
CA VAL A 185 10.94 1.22 -5.86
C VAL A 185 10.50 0.75 -7.25
N CYS A 186 11.07 -0.35 -7.76
CA CYS A 186 10.69 -0.91 -9.05
C CYS A 186 9.23 -1.37 -9.05
N THR A 187 8.82 -2.16 -8.06
CA THR A 187 7.42 -2.62 -7.92
C THR A 187 6.47 -1.44 -7.80
N ALA A 188 6.81 -0.43 -6.98
CA ALA A 188 5.98 0.77 -6.84
C ALA A 188 5.88 1.57 -8.14
N ALA A 189 6.99 1.78 -8.85
CA ALA A 189 6.99 2.50 -10.11
C ALA A 189 6.12 1.78 -11.16
N CYS A 190 6.29 0.47 -11.33
CA CYS A 190 5.48 -0.31 -12.28
C CYS A 190 3.98 -0.22 -11.98
N VAL A 191 3.56 -0.43 -10.73
CA VAL A 191 2.13 -0.42 -10.36
C VAL A 191 1.53 0.98 -10.46
N ILE A 192 2.24 2.02 -9.99
CA ILE A 192 1.73 3.41 -10.03
C ILE A 192 1.64 3.91 -11.47
N LEU A 193 2.62 3.61 -12.34
CA LEU A 193 2.57 4.00 -13.74
C LEU A 193 1.43 3.30 -14.48
N SER A 194 1.23 2.00 -14.27
CA SER A 194 0.09 1.28 -14.85
C SER A 194 -1.25 1.82 -14.36
N ALA A 195 -1.37 2.16 -13.07
CA ALA A 195 -2.58 2.79 -12.53
C ALA A 195 -2.83 4.19 -13.09
N LEU A 196 -1.76 4.96 -13.36
CA LEU A 196 -1.89 6.26 -14.02
C LEU A 196 -2.42 6.10 -15.45
N VAL A 197 -1.89 5.13 -16.20
CA VAL A 197 -2.38 4.82 -17.56
C VAL A 197 -3.84 4.37 -17.53
N GLU A 198 -4.21 3.52 -16.56
CA GLU A 198 -5.59 3.07 -16.35
C GLU A 198 -6.51 4.28 -16.13
N HIS A 199 -6.15 5.15 -15.20
CA HIS A 199 -6.98 6.30 -14.85
C HIS A 199 -7.10 7.31 -16.01
N VAL A 200 -6.01 7.59 -16.72
CA VAL A 200 -6.05 8.47 -17.91
C VAL A 200 -6.95 7.88 -18.98
N THR A 201 -6.84 6.57 -19.23
CA THR A 201 -7.69 5.88 -20.22
C THR A 201 -9.16 5.87 -19.80
N TYR A 202 -9.45 5.70 -18.51
CA TYR A 202 -10.80 5.86 -17.95
C TYR A 202 -11.37 7.24 -18.24
N VAL A 203 -10.60 8.31 -17.96
CA VAL A 203 -11.05 9.69 -18.20
C VAL A 203 -11.32 9.95 -19.69
N ILE A 204 -10.45 9.46 -20.58
CA ILE A 204 -10.64 9.57 -22.04
C ILE A 204 -11.91 8.83 -22.47
N ASN A 205 -12.07 7.58 -22.02
CA ASN A 205 -13.25 6.77 -22.31
C ASN A 205 -14.55 7.46 -21.83
N GLN A 206 -14.53 8.01 -20.61
CA GLN A 206 -15.66 8.75 -20.07
C GLN A 206 -15.97 10.02 -20.87
N ALA A 207 -14.95 10.79 -21.24
CA ALA A 207 -15.12 11.99 -22.06
C ALA A 207 -15.69 11.64 -23.45
N TYR A 208 -15.27 10.52 -24.02
CA TYR A 208 -15.83 10.03 -25.28
C TYR A 208 -17.30 9.63 -25.15
N ASN A 209 -17.69 8.92 -24.08
CA ASN A 209 -19.10 8.57 -23.83
C ASN A 209 -19.98 9.81 -23.70
N VAL A 210 -19.51 10.81 -22.93
CA VAL A 210 -20.19 12.12 -22.80
C VAL A 210 -20.35 12.80 -24.17
N TYR A 211 -19.29 12.79 -24.98
CA TYR A 211 -19.34 13.38 -26.32
C TYR A 211 -20.33 12.66 -27.24
N GLN A 212 -20.34 11.33 -27.25
CA GLN A 212 -21.28 10.54 -28.05
C GLN A 212 -22.73 10.76 -27.61
N GLU A 213 -23.01 10.82 -26.31
CA GLU A 213 -24.34 11.15 -25.81
C GLU A 213 -24.78 12.55 -26.26
N SER A 214 -23.85 13.53 -26.27
CA SER A 214 -24.15 14.89 -26.71
C SER A 214 -24.58 14.97 -28.18
N LEU A 215 -23.96 14.16 -29.04
CA LEU A 215 -24.32 14.06 -30.45
C LEU A 215 -25.67 13.36 -30.64
N ALA A 216 -25.88 12.25 -29.92
CA ALA A 216 -27.12 11.47 -30.00
C ALA A 216 -28.34 12.28 -29.51
N CYS A 217 -28.20 13.02 -28.42
CA CYS A 217 -29.25 13.82 -27.81
C CYS A 217 -29.34 15.25 -28.34
N ARG A 218 -28.44 15.67 -29.24
CA ARG A 218 -28.36 17.03 -29.83
C ARG A 218 -28.36 18.14 -28.78
N TYR A 219 -27.56 17.98 -27.73
CA TYR A 219 -27.44 19.00 -26.67
C TYR A 219 -26.85 20.31 -27.23
N ASN A 220 -27.38 21.45 -26.79
CA ASN A 220 -26.76 22.75 -27.07
C ASN A 220 -25.60 22.97 -26.09
N VAL A 221 -24.36 22.76 -26.54
CA VAL A 221 -23.19 22.77 -25.65
C VAL A 221 -22.56 24.16 -25.62
N THR A 222 -22.92 24.97 -24.62
CA THR A 222 -22.24 26.26 -24.37
C THR A 222 -20.92 26.06 -23.61
N HIS A 223 -20.90 25.15 -22.64
CA HIS A 223 -19.76 24.90 -21.76
C HIS A 223 -19.41 23.40 -21.67
N PRO A 224 -18.37 22.92 -22.39
CA PRO A 224 -17.99 21.50 -22.40
C PRO A 224 -17.65 20.91 -21.02
N LEU A 225 -17.02 21.70 -20.14
CA LEU A 225 -16.70 21.26 -18.77
C LEU A 225 -17.95 21.07 -17.89
N LYS A 226 -19.00 21.89 -18.13
CA LYS A 226 -20.28 21.76 -17.44
C LYS A 226 -21.00 20.50 -17.87
N LEU A 227 -21.03 20.24 -19.17
CA LEU A 227 -21.58 19.00 -19.74
C LEU A 227 -20.86 17.77 -19.16
N TYR A 228 -19.52 17.74 -19.23
CA TYR A 228 -18.72 16.63 -18.71
C TYR A 228 -18.96 16.38 -17.22
N GLY A 229 -18.93 17.44 -16.40
CA GLY A 229 -19.17 17.33 -14.95
C GLY A 229 -20.59 16.86 -14.63
N SER A 230 -21.60 17.41 -15.32
CA SER A 230 -23.01 17.10 -15.05
C SER A 230 -23.36 15.67 -15.42
N LEU A 231 -22.86 15.16 -16.54
CA LEU A 231 -23.11 13.78 -16.98
C LEU A 231 -22.27 12.77 -16.20
N THR A 232 -21.02 13.08 -15.88
CA THR A 232 -20.15 12.17 -15.10
C THR A 232 -20.61 12.03 -13.65
N PHE A 233 -21.08 13.12 -13.04
CA PHE A 233 -21.57 13.13 -11.65
C PHE A 233 -23.08 13.31 -11.57
N ARG A 234 -23.82 12.68 -12.48
CA ARG A 234 -25.29 12.80 -12.57
C ARG A 234 -25.98 12.47 -11.26
N SER A 235 -25.51 11.45 -10.53
CA SER A 235 -26.01 11.10 -9.19
C SER A 235 -26.01 12.29 -8.22
N VAL A 236 -24.96 13.10 -8.24
CA VAL A 236 -24.81 14.28 -7.38
C VAL A 236 -25.63 15.45 -7.90
N TYR A 237 -25.54 15.75 -9.20
CA TYR A 237 -26.21 16.91 -9.80
C TYR A 237 -27.73 16.78 -9.96
N LEU A 238 -28.27 15.57 -9.78
CA LEU A 238 -29.72 15.38 -9.59
C LEU A 238 -30.23 15.96 -8.27
N SER A 239 -29.36 16.17 -7.27
CA SER A 239 -29.73 16.66 -5.94
C SER A 239 -29.11 18.01 -5.59
N VAL A 240 -28.04 18.41 -6.28
CA VAL A 240 -27.26 19.63 -6.02
C VAL A 240 -27.17 20.44 -7.31
N PRO A 241 -27.38 21.77 -7.30
CA PRO A 241 -27.22 22.59 -8.49
C PRO A 241 -25.76 22.59 -8.97
N TYR A 242 -25.57 22.76 -10.28
CA TYR A 242 -24.22 22.77 -10.87
C TYR A 242 -23.37 23.92 -10.34
N HIS A 243 -22.14 23.61 -9.94
CA HIS A 243 -21.12 24.60 -9.60
C HIS A 243 -19.71 24.11 -9.98
N HIS A 244 -18.86 24.99 -10.52
CA HIS A 244 -17.51 24.62 -10.97
C HIS A 244 -16.64 24.07 -9.82
N PHE A 245 -16.65 24.71 -8.65
CA PHE A 245 -15.92 24.21 -7.47
C PHE A 245 -16.41 22.84 -6.99
N THR A 246 -17.71 22.56 -7.07
CA THR A 246 -18.25 21.22 -6.75
C THR A 246 -17.72 20.19 -7.75
N THR A 247 -17.67 20.51 -9.04
CA THR A 247 -17.08 19.62 -10.06
C THR A 247 -15.61 19.35 -9.77
N ALA A 248 -14.83 20.40 -9.48
CA ALA A 248 -13.41 20.26 -9.15
C ALA A 248 -13.18 19.40 -7.90
N PHE A 249 -14.03 19.55 -6.89
CA PHE A 249 -14.02 18.73 -5.68
C PHE A 249 -14.32 17.25 -5.99
N LEU A 250 -15.37 16.97 -6.77
CA LEU A 250 -15.75 15.60 -7.15
C LEU A 250 -14.66 14.93 -7.99
N LEU A 251 -14.05 15.65 -8.94
CA LEU A 251 -12.91 15.15 -9.72
C LEU A 251 -11.72 14.79 -8.82
N TYR A 252 -11.39 15.67 -7.85
CA TYR A 252 -10.35 15.38 -6.86
C TYR A 252 -10.68 14.12 -6.05
N THR A 253 -11.93 13.98 -5.58
CA THR A 253 -12.39 12.80 -4.83
C THR A 253 -12.24 11.53 -5.67
N THR A 254 -12.66 11.53 -6.94
CA THR A 254 -12.51 10.38 -7.84
C THR A 254 -11.03 10.00 -8.00
N ILE A 255 -10.16 10.96 -8.31
CA ILE A 255 -8.71 10.72 -8.44
C ILE A 255 -8.14 10.13 -7.14
N SER A 256 -8.47 10.72 -6.00
CA SER A 256 -7.96 10.30 -4.69
C SER A 256 -8.40 8.87 -4.35
N LEU A 257 -9.67 8.53 -4.52
CA LEU A 257 -10.20 7.21 -4.19
C LEU A 257 -9.79 6.13 -5.19
N THR A 258 -9.66 6.45 -6.48
CA THR A 258 -9.03 5.54 -7.46
C THR A 258 -7.57 5.27 -7.12
N PHE A 259 -6.85 6.28 -6.62
CA PHE A 259 -5.50 6.07 -6.10
C PHE A 259 -5.51 5.17 -4.85
N VAL A 260 -6.43 5.36 -3.89
CA VAL A 260 -6.57 4.47 -2.72
C VAL A 260 -6.77 3.01 -3.15
N TRP A 261 -7.63 2.78 -4.14
CA TRP A 261 -7.94 1.44 -4.66
C TRP A 261 -6.69 0.69 -5.11
N THR A 262 -5.80 1.33 -5.87
CA THR A 262 -4.54 0.70 -6.29
C THR A 262 -3.51 0.69 -5.16
N PHE A 263 -3.46 1.75 -4.36
CA PHE A 263 -2.41 1.96 -3.38
C PHE A 263 -2.47 0.96 -2.23
N VAL A 264 -3.66 0.48 -1.83
CA VAL A 264 -3.77 -0.58 -0.80
C VAL A 264 -3.07 -1.87 -1.22
N ASP A 265 -3.25 -2.30 -2.47
CA ASP A 265 -2.64 -3.52 -2.97
C ASP A 265 -1.13 -3.37 -3.06
N LEU A 266 -0.67 -2.23 -3.60
CA LEU A 266 0.75 -1.91 -3.64
C LEU A 266 1.35 -1.89 -2.22
N PHE A 267 0.67 -1.25 -1.28
CA PHE A 267 1.14 -1.17 0.10
C PHE A 267 1.33 -2.56 0.74
N ILE A 268 0.38 -3.47 0.53
CA ILE A 268 0.49 -4.87 0.96
C ILE A 268 1.67 -5.58 0.27
N MET A 269 1.83 -5.41 -1.06
CA MET A 269 2.97 -5.97 -1.81
C MET A 269 4.32 -5.51 -1.23
N LEU A 270 4.45 -4.22 -0.88
CA LEU A 270 5.69 -3.66 -0.35
C LEU A 270 6.02 -4.21 1.04
N LEU A 271 5.04 -4.27 1.94
CA LEU A 271 5.22 -4.89 3.26
C LEU A 271 5.64 -6.35 3.13
N ALA A 272 4.94 -7.11 2.28
CA ALA A 272 5.26 -8.50 2.03
C ALA A 272 6.68 -8.68 1.49
N THR A 273 7.09 -7.83 0.54
CA THR A 273 8.46 -7.82 -0.01
C THR A 273 9.52 -7.59 1.08
N GLY A 274 9.26 -6.64 2.00
CA GLY A 274 10.16 -6.34 3.11
C GLY A 274 10.38 -7.55 4.01
N ILE A 275 9.30 -8.21 4.42
CA ILE A 275 9.34 -9.40 5.28
C ILE A 275 10.00 -10.58 4.55
N ALA A 276 9.54 -10.88 3.33
CA ALA A 276 10.03 -12.02 2.55
C ALA A 276 11.53 -11.93 2.28
N CYS A 277 12.07 -10.73 2.00
CA CYS A 277 13.51 -10.54 1.82
C CYS A 277 14.31 -10.88 3.09
N ARG A 278 13.78 -10.63 4.28
CA ARG A 278 14.46 -10.96 5.55
C ARG A 278 14.41 -12.46 5.86
N PHE A 279 13.28 -13.12 5.63
CA PHE A 279 13.24 -14.58 5.66
C PHE A 279 14.18 -15.21 4.63
N GLU A 280 14.32 -14.62 3.44
CA GLU A 280 15.27 -15.11 2.45
C GLU A 280 16.72 -14.99 2.93
N GLN A 281 17.11 -13.89 3.59
CA GLN A 281 18.43 -13.76 4.21
C GLN A 281 18.66 -14.82 5.29
N LEU A 282 17.68 -15.05 6.16
CA LEU A 282 17.73 -16.09 7.18
C LEU A 282 17.94 -17.48 6.56
N ASN A 283 17.10 -17.83 5.57
CA ASN A 283 17.16 -19.11 4.89
C ASN A 283 18.50 -19.33 4.19
N LYS A 284 19.07 -18.32 3.52
CA LYS A 284 20.40 -18.42 2.89
C LYS A 284 21.49 -18.71 3.90
N ARG A 285 21.41 -18.09 5.10
CA ARG A 285 22.39 -18.32 6.16
C ARG A 285 22.28 -19.74 6.73
N ILE A 286 21.06 -20.23 6.97
CA ILE A 286 20.83 -21.61 7.42
C ILE A 286 21.34 -22.60 6.38
N ASP A 287 20.97 -22.42 5.10
CA ASP A 287 21.35 -23.29 3.99
C ASP A 287 22.88 -23.38 3.80
N SER A 288 23.60 -22.27 4.02
CA SER A 288 25.07 -22.24 3.95
C SER A 288 25.76 -22.90 5.15
N ASN A 289 25.03 -23.20 6.23
CA ASN A 289 25.57 -23.68 7.51
C ASN A 289 24.88 -24.96 8.01
N LEU A 290 24.33 -25.79 7.10
CA LEU A 290 23.60 -27.01 7.48
C LEU A 290 24.46 -28.03 8.24
N LYS A 291 25.79 -27.99 8.10
CA LYS A 291 26.75 -28.87 8.80
C LYS A 291 27.29 -28.28 10.10
N ASN A 292 26.73 -27.16 10.58
CA ASN A 292 27.21 -26.52 11.79
C ASN A 292 26.57 -27.18 13.02
N SER A 293 27.36 -27.80 13.89
CA SER A 293 26.85 -28.40 15.15
C SER A 293 26.77 -27.40 16.31
N SER A 294 27.18 -26.14 16.12
CA SER A 294 27.27 -25.15 17.20
C SER A 294 25.89 -24.73 17.72
N GLU A 295 25.62 -25.01 18.99
CA GLU A 295 24.39 -24.59 19.68
C GLU A 295 24.21 -23.06 19.64
N ALA A 296 25.28 -22.29 19.85
CA ALA A 296 25.24 -20.83 19.78
C ALA A 296 24.77 -20.31 18.41
N PHE A 297 25.15 -20.98 17.31
CA PHE A 297 24.70 -20.61 15.97
C PHE A 297 23.19 -20.86 15.81
N TRP A 298 22.70 -22.01 16.26
CA TRP A 298 21.28 -22.35 16.15
C TRP A 298 20.39 -21.50 17.06
N GLY A 299 20.88 -21.16 18.26
CA GLY A 299 20.21 -20.20 19.14
C GLY A 299 20.11 -18.80 18.53
N GLU A 300 21.12 -18.37 17.77
CA GLU A 300 21.06 -17.15 16.97
C GLU A 300 20.00 -17.25 15.85
N MET A 301 19.98 -18.36 15.09
CA MET A 301 18.98 -18.56 14.02
C MET A 301 17.56 -18.63 14.55
N ARG A 302 17.34 -19.26 15.71
CA ARG A 302 16.06 -19.27 16.41
C ARG A 302 15.64 -17.86 16.79
N THR A 303 16.52 -17.10 17.44
CA THR A 303 16.23 -15.71 17.86
C THR A 303 15.84 -14.85 16.65
N HIS A 304 16.54 -15.03 15.53
CA HIS A 304 16.25 -14.30 14.30
C HIS A 304 14.93 -14.71 13.66
N PHE A 305 14.61 -16.01 13.64
CA PHE A 305 13.34 -16.52 13.14
C PHE A 305 12.16 -16.00 13.97
N VAL A 306 12.24 -16.11 15.31
CA VAL A 306 11.22 -15.61 16.23
C VAL A 306 11.02 -14.10 16.06
N GLY A 307 12.09 -13.32 15.92
CA GLY A 307 11.99 -11.89 15.65
C GLY A 307 11.25 -11.55 14.34
N LEU A 308 11.36 -12.39 13.30
CA LEU A 308 10.59 -12.24 12.06
C LEU A 308 9.14 -12.72 12.22
N MET A 309 8.88 -13.76 13.01
CA MET A 309 7.51 -14.17 13.35
C MET A 309 6.76 -13.04 14.05
N GLU A 310 7.36 -12.45 15.09
CA GLU A 310 6.79 -11.32 15.81
C GLU A 310 6.55 -10.11 14.89
N LEU A 311 7.42 -9.92 13.88
CA LEU A 311 7.23 -8.89 12.85
C LEU A 311 5.99 -9.14 11.99
N VAL A 312 5.79 -10.39 11.54
CA VAL A 312 4.61 -10.78 10.77
C VAL A 312 3.34 -10.65 11.61
N GLU A 313 3.37 -11.09 12.87
CA GLU A 313 2.23 -10.99 13.78
C GLU A 313 1.81 -9.53 14.00
N GLN A 314 2.78 -8.65 14.30
CA GLN A 314 2.50 -7.24 14.48
C GLN A 314 2.03 -6.57 13.19
N THR A 315 2.54 -7.01 12.03
CA THR A 315 2.06 -6.55 10.72
C THR A 315 0.61 -6.96 10.51
N ASN A 316 0.24 -8.21 10.80
CA ASN A 316 -1.13 -8.72 10.68
C ASN A 316 -2.10 -7.99 11.62
N ARG A 317 -1.67 -7.66 12.84
CA ARG A 317 -2.50 -6.90 13.80
C ARG A 317 -2.86 -5.50 13.29
N ILE A 318 -1.92 -4.85 12.61
CA ILE A 318 -2.07 -3.45 12.17
C ILE A 318 -2.70 -3.37 10.78
N VAL A 319 -2.29 -4.23 9.85
CA VAL A 319 -2.63 -4.17 8.42
C VAL A 319 -3.70 -5.20 8.04
N GLY A 320 -3.99 -6.19 8.89
CA GLY A 320 -5.00 -7.23 8.65
C GLY A 320 -6.37 -6.72 8.19
N PRO A 321 -6.95 -5.65 8.80
CA PRO A 321 -8.20 -5.08 8.31
C PRO A 321 -8.11 -4.58 6.86
N MET A 322 -6.98 -3.98 6.47
CA MET A 322 -6.76 -3.55 5.08
C MET A 322 -6.66 -4.73 4.13
N VAL A 323 -6.02 -5.83 4.55
CA VAL A 323 -5.90 -7.06 3.76
C VAL A 323 -7.29 -7.63 3.43
N ILE A 324 -8.19 -7.70 4.42
CA ILE A 324 -9.56 -8.17 4.19
C ILE A 324 -10.27 -7.28 3.18
N VAL A 325 -10.29 -5.98 3.44
CA VAL A 325 -11.05 -5.03 2.61
C VAL A 325 -10.49 -5.01 1.18
N SER A 326 -9.17 -5.02 1.00
CA SER A 326 -8.51 -5.11 -0.31
C SER A 326 -8.87 -6.42 -1.04
N CYS A 327 -8.80 -7.58 -0.38
CA CYS A 327 -9.15 -8.85 -1.01
C CYS A 327 -10.63 -8.93 -1.40
N ALA A 328 -11.53 -8.48 -0.53
CA ALA A 328 -12.97 -8.45 -0.83
C ALA A 328 -13.27 -7.50 -2.01
N ASN A 329 -12.61 -6.35 -2.03
CA ASN A 329 -12.75 -5.36 -3.08
C ASN A 329 -12.30 -5.89 -4.45
N ASP A 330 -11.09 -6.46 -4.53
CA ASP A 330 -10.59 -7.00 -5.79
C ASP A 330 -11.44 -8.17 -6.28
N MET A 331 -11.90 -9.04 -5.38
CA MET A 331 -12.81 -10.13 -5.73
C MET A 331 -14.12 -9.59 -6.32
N TYR A 332 -14.72 -8.57 -5.70
CA TYR A 332 -15.94 -7.94 -6.21
C TYR A 332 -15.74 -7.36 -7.62
N PHE A 333 -14.68 -6.56 -7.83
CA PHE A 333 -14.44 -5.93 -9.12
C PHE A 333 -13.99 -6.91 -10.19
N LEU A 334 -13.29 -7.99 -9.84
CA LEU A 334 -12.98 -9.07 -10.78
C LEU A 334 -14.26 -9.77 -11.25
N CYS A 335 -15.16 -10.14 -10.33
CA CYS A 335 -16.44 -10.74 -10.70
C CYS A 335 -17.27 -9.80 -11.59
N LEU A 336 -17.32 -8.51 -11.26
CA LEU A 336 -18.05 -7.50 -12.03
C LEU A 336 -17.45 -7.31 -13.44
N GLN A 337 -16.14 -7.22 -13.54
CA GLN A 337 -15.49 -7.04 -14.84
C GLN A 337 -15.59 -8.29 -15.72
N THR A 338 -15.54 -9.50 -15.14
CA THR A 338 -15.83 -10.71 -15.88
C THR A 338 -17.27 -10.72 -16.42
N LEU A 339 -18.26 -10.32 -15.62
CA LEU A 339 -19.64 -10.15 -16.10
C LEU A 339 -19.70 -9.14 -17.26
N ASN A 340 -19.06 -7.97 -17.10
CA ASN A 340 -19.03 -6.93 -18.11
C ASN A 340 -18.25 -7.36 -19.38
N SER A 341 -17.40 -8.39 -19.31
CA SER A 341 -16.70 -8.93 -20.48
C SER A 341 -17.64 -9.64 -21.47
N LEU A 342 -18.82 -10.06 -21.01
CA LEU A 342 -19.84 -10.73 -21.82
C LEU A 342 -20.74 -9.73 -22.55
N GLU A 343 -20.71 -8.46 -22.18
CA GLU A 343 -21.50 -7.42 -22.82
C GLU A 343 -20.73 -6.77 -23.98
N ASP A 344 -21.42 -6.58 -25.10
CA ASP A 344 -20.89 -5.81 -26.22
C ASP A 344 -20.62 -4.36 -25.79
N LYS A 345 -19.48 -3.83 -26.22
CA LYS A 345 -19.09 -2.45 -25.95
C LYS A 345 -19.49 -1.58 -27.15
N PRO A 346 -20.12 -0.42 -26.92
CA PRO A 346 -20.72 0.35 -28.01
C PRO A 346 -19.70 0.90 -28.99
N PHE A 347 -18.48 1.18 -28.53
CA PHE A 347 -17.41 1.75 -29.32
C PHE A 347 -16.07 1.06 -29.05
N ALA A 348 -15.18 1.08 -30.04
CA ALA A 348 -13.85 0.47 -29.95
C ALA A 348 -13.00 1.01 -28.78
N ILE A 349 -13.17 2.29 -28.42
CA ILE A 349 -12.47 2.90 -27.29
C ILE A 349 -12.91 2.30 -25.94
N ASN A 350 -14.21 2.01 -25.79
CA ASN A 350 -14.75 1.36 -24.60
C ASN A 350 -14.23 -0.07 -24.45
N GLU A 351 -14.14 -0.79 -25.57
CA GLU A 351 -13.56 -2.13 -25.62
C GLU A 351 -12.08 -2.13 -25.22
N TRP A 352 -11.30 -1.19 -25.75
CA TRP A 352 -9.88 -1.06 -25.44
C TRP A 352 -9.64 -0.70 -23.98
N TYR A 353 -10.38 0.30 -23.46
CA TYR A 353 -10.33 0.68 -22.05
C TYR A 353 -10.69 -0.51 -21.15
N PHE A 354 -11.77 -1.21 -21.46
CA PHE A 354 -12.23 -2.36 -20.70
C PHE A 354 -11.15 -3.46 -20.65
N ARG A 355 -10.57 -3.84 -21.79
CA ARG A 355 -9.50 -4.85 -21.87
C ARG A 355 -8.29 -4.47 -21.03
N TYR A 356 -7.88 -3.20 -21.09
CA TYR A 356 -6.75 -2.71 -20.31
C TYR A 356 -7.04 -2.74 -18.80
N SER A 357 -8.17 -2.15 -18.37
CA SER A 357 -8.56 -2.08 -16.96
C SER A 357 -8.72 -3.49 -16.35
N PHE A 358 -9.29 -4.42 -17.11
CA PHE A 358 -9.46 -5.82 -16.67
C PHE A 358 -8.15 -6.57 -16.55
N THR A 359 -7.29 -6.48 -17.56
CA THR A 359 -5.96 -7.08 -17.49
C THR A 359 -5.15 -6.49 -16.33
N PHE A 360 -5.21 -5.17 -16.13
CA PHE A 360 -4.53 -4.50 -15.02
C PHE A 360 -5.03 -5.00 -13.66
N LEU A 361 -6.35 -5.13 -13.47
CA LEU A 361 -6.93 -5.61 -12.22
C LEU A 361 -6.53 -7.07 -11.91
N ILE A 362 -6.57 -7.97 -12.91
CA ILE A 362 -6.13 -9.36 -12.77
C ILE A 362 -4.66 -9.42 -12.38
N LEU A 363 -3.79 -8.70 -13.11
CA LEU A 363 -2.35 -8.70 -12.85
C LEU A 363 -2.04 -8.11 -11.48
N ARG A 364 -2.65 -6.98 -11.11
CA ARG A 364 -2.44 -6.32 -9.82
C ARG A 364 -2.86 -7.22 -8.66
N THR A 365 -4.03 -7.84 -8.74
CA THR A 365 -4.54 -8.77 -7.72
C THR A 365 -3.64 -9.99 -7.61
N SER A 366 -3.23 -10.57 -8.76
CA SER A 366 -2.33 -11.72 -8.80
C SER A 366 -0.96 -11.41 -8.18
N MET A 367 -0.39 -10.25 -8.51
CA MET A 367 0.85 -9.78 -7.90
C MET A 367 0.71 -9.60 -6.39
N LYS A 368 -0.35 -8.93 -5.90
CA LYS A 368 -0.61 -8.78 -4.47
C LYS A 368 -0.55 -10.12 -3.73
N LEU A 369 -1.28 -11.11 -4.26
CA LEU A 369 -1.37 -12.44 -3.65
C LEU A 369 -0.06 -13.20 -3.75
N TRP A 370 0.66 -13.08 -4.87
CA TRP A 370 1.97 -13.67 -5.05
C TRP A 370 2.97 -13.15 -4.01
N TYR A 371 3.09 -11.83 -3.88
CA TYR A 371 4.02 -11.22 -2.93
C TYR A 371 3.67 -11.56 -1.47
N ALA A 372 2.38 -11.56 -1.12
CA ALA A 372 1.94 -11.97 0.21
C ALA A 372 2.18 -13.46 0.49
N ALA A 373 1.97 -14.33 -0.50
CA ALA A 373 2.25 -15.76 -0.40
C ALA A 373 3.75 -16.09 -0.35
N ASP A 374 4.62 -15.24 -0.90
CA ASP A 374 6.08 -15.40 -0.78
C ASP A 374 6.52 -15.34 0.70
N VAL A 375 5.82 -14.60 1.56
CA VAL A 375 6.11 -14.60 3.01
C VAL A 375 5.88 -15.99 3.63
N ASP A 376 4.74 -16.61 3.32
CA ASP A 376 4.38 -17.97 3.77
C ASP A 376 5.38 -19.02 3.28
N GLU A 377 5.78 -18.92 2.01
CA GLU A 377 6.74 -19.84 1.41
C GLU A 377 8.14 -19.70 2.02
N LYS A 378 8.62 -18.47 2.19
CA LYS A 378 9.95 -18.22 2.77
C LYS A 378 9.99 -18.58 4.25
N SER A 379 8.91 -18.37 5.01
CA SER A 379 8.86 -18.79 6.41
C SER A 379 8.84 -20.32 6.55
N THR A 380 8.02 -21.00 5.75
CA THR A 380 7.93 -22.48 5.74
C THR A 380 9.22 -23.13 5.22
N ARG A 381 9.94 -22.46 4.32
CA ARG A 381 11.26 -22.92 3.84
C ARG A 381 12.27 -23.07 4.98
N THR A 382 12.19 -22.26 6.03
CA THR A 382 13.10 -22.39 7.18
C THR A 382 12.99 -23.78 7.81
N ASN A 383 11.77 -24.28 8.04
CA ASN A 383 11.54 -25.62 8.56
C ASN A 383 12.10 -26.70 7.62
N LYS A 384 11.80 -26.58 6.31
CA LYS A 384 12.33 -27.52 5.30
C LYS A 384 13.85 -27.59 5.26
N LEU A 385 14.56 -26.51 5.61
CA LEU A 385 16.02 -26.50 5.69
C LEU A 385 16.49 -27.18 6.98
N VAL A 386 15.87 -26.86 8.11
CA VAL A 386 16.20 -27.45 9.42
C VAL A 386 15.99 -28.98 9.41
N GLN A 387 14.95 -29.47 8.73
CA GLN A 387 14.68 -30.90 8.58
C GLN A 387 15.73 -31.66 7.74
N LYS A 388 16.61 -30.99 6.98
CA LYS A 388 17.66 -31.64 6.19
C LYS A 388 18.92 -31.96 7.00
N ILE A 389 19.01 -31.48 8.22
CA ILE A 389 20.22 -31.61 9.03
C ILE A 389 20.33 -33.03 9.58
N HIS A 390 21.52 -33.62 9.49
CA HIS A 390 21.79 -34.96 10.01
C HIS A 390 21.73 -35.00 11.55
N SER A 391 21.27 -36.12 12.11
CA SER A 391 21.10 -36.30 13.56
C SER A 391 22.38 -36.08 14.39
N GLU A 392 23.56 -36.22 13.79
CA GLU A 392 24.85 -35.97 14.44
C GLU A 392 25.08 -34.48 14.80
N HIS A 393 24.36 -33.57 14.13
CA HIS A 393 24.49 -32.12 14.32
C HIS A 393 23.31 -31.56 15.14
N TYR A 394 22.49 -32.44 15.73
CA TYR A 394 21.29 -32.06 16.46
C TYR A 394 21.60 -31.50 17.84
N ASN A 395 20.93 -30.40 18.20
CA ASN A 395 20.99 -29.80 19.54
C ASN A 395 19.63 -29.21 19.91
N ASP A 396 19.47 -28.83 21.18
CA ASP A 396 18.21 -28.34 21.74
C ASP A 396 17.72 -27.08 21.02
N GLU A 397 18.63 -26.15 20.72
CA GLU A 397 18.31 -24.91 20.00
C GLU A 397 17.78 -25.17 18.58
N LEU A 398 18.33 -26.17 17.88
CA LEU A 398 17.85 -26.61 16.58
C LEU A 398 16.47 -27.25 16.66
N GLU A 399 16.21 -28.07 17.68
CA GLU A 399 14.89 -28.67 17.91
C GLU A 399 13.83 -27.60 18.15
N ILE A 400 14.13 -26.59 18.97
CA ILE A 400 13.20 -25.48 19.21
C ILE A 400 12.95 -24.70 17.91
N LEU A 401 13.99 -24.41 17.12
CA LEU A 401 13.81 -23.76 15.81
C LEU A 401 12.94 -24.61 14.87
N ARG A 402 13.10 -25.94 14.87
CA ARG A 402 12.26 -26.86 14.11
C ARG A 402 10.80 -26.76 14.53
N ILE A 403 10.52 -26.76 15.82
CA ILE A 403 9.17 -26.61 16.38
C ILE A 403 8.58 -25.24 16.02
N CYS A 404 9.31 -24.15 16.25
CA CYS A 404 8.85 -22.79 15.95
C CYS A 404 8.56 -22.59 14.45
N SER A 405 9.40 -23.15 13.58
CA SER A 405 9.22 -23.06 12.13
C SER A 405 8.18 -24.05 11.58
N GLY A 406 7.70 -24.97 12.42
CA GLY A 406 6.70 -26.01 12.12
C GLY A 406 5.51 -25.53 11.30
N ALA A 407 4.81 -24.53 11.82
CA ALA A 407 3.57 -24.00 11.23
C ALA A 407 3.81 -22.88 10.18
N GLY A 408 5.03 -22.33 10.12
CA GLY A 408 5.32 -21.13 9.33
C GLY A 408 4.55 -19.89 9.83
N VAL A 409 4.75 -18.78 9.14
CA VAL A 409 3.99 -17.53 9.34
C VAL A 409 3.66 -16.89 8.01
N SER A 410 2.48 -16.28 7.92
CA SER A 410 1.96 -15.70 6.68
C SER A 410 1.22 -14.39 6.95
N ILE A 411 1.04 -13.60 5.89
CA ILE A 411 0.19 -12.41 5.95
C ILE A 411 -1.27 -12.87 6.01
N SER A 412 -2.05 -12.33 6.95
CA SER A 412 -3.42 -12.78 7.21
C SER A 412 -4.42 -11.63 7.23
N GLY A 413 -5.65 -11.96 6.84
CA GLY A 413 -6.82 -11.08 6.98
C GLY A 413 -7.43 -11.22 8.37
N MET A 414 -6.83 -10.57 9.38
CA MET A 414 -7.27 -10.62 10.79
C MET A 414 -7.43 -12.06 11.36
N GLY A 415 -6.66 -13.02 10.84
CA GLY A 415 -6.76 -14.43 11.23
C GLY A 415 -7.93 -15.20 10.61
N PHE A 416 -8.81 -14.58 9.81
CA PHE A 416 -9.86 -15.31 9.07
C PHE A 416 -9.28 -16.19 7.97
N PHE A 417 -8.23 -15.72 7.30
CA PHE A 417 -7.53 -16.46 6.27
C PHE A 417 -6.07 -16.05 6.18
N ASN A 418 -5.22 -17.00 5.78
CA ASN A 418 -3.79 -16.83 5.59
C ASN A 418 -3.44 -16.84 4.10
N ILE A 419 -2.79 -15.79 3.61
CA ILE A 419 -2.42 -15.69 2.20
C ILE A 419 -1.24 -16.62 1.92
N SER A 420 -1.58 -17.77 1.33
CA SER A 420 -0.65 -18.76 0.79
C SER A 420 -0.89 -18.93 -0.71
N ARG A 421 0.00 -19.67 -1.40
CA ARG A 421 -0.16 -19.98 -2.84
C ARG A 421 -1.49 -20.70 -3.15
N LYS A 422 -2.09 -21.40 -2.17
CA LYS A 422 -3.37 -22.09 -2.33
C LYS A 422 -4.54 -21.12 -2.48
N ILE A 423 -4.51 -20.00 -1.76
CA ILE A 423 -5.57 -18.99 -1.80
C ILE A 423 -5.75 -18.40 -3.20
N PHE A 424 -4.68 -18.33 -4.00
CA PHE A 424 -4.76 -17.89 -5.39
C PHE A 424 -5.77 -18.72 -6.21
N LEU A 425 -5.67 -20.06 -6.12
CA LEU A 425 -6.56 -20.98 -6.82
C LEU A 425 -7.99 -20.92 -6.25
N THR A 426 -8.12 -20.83 -4.92
CA THR A 426 -9.42 -20.71 -4.25
C THR A 426 -10.15 -19.44 -4.66
N MET A 427 -9.44 -18.31 -4.77
CA MET A 427 -10.03 -17.06 -5.24
C MET A 427 -10.45 -17.14 -6.71
N ALA A 428 -9.62 -17.71 -7.59
CA ALA A 428 -9.99 -17.90 -8.99
C ALA A 428 -11.27 -18.75 -9.14
N GLY A 429 -11.37 -19.87 -8.42
CA GLY A 429 -12.57 -20.72 -8.43
C GLY A 429 -13.80 -20.03 -7.82
N SER A 430 -13.60 -19.21 -6.78
CA SER A 430 -14.68 -18.41 -6.20
C SER A 430 -15.19 -17.37 -7.18
N ILE A 431 -14.30 -16.66 -7.88
CA ILE A 431 -14.67 -15.67 -8.90
C ILE A 431 -15.53 -16.31 -10.00
N LEU A 432 -15.13 -17.47 -10.53
CA LEU A 432 -15.91 -18.22 -11.51
C LEU A 432 -17.30 -18.63 -10.97
N THR A 433 -17.38 -19.01 -9.69
CA THR A 433 -18.65 -19.40 -9.06
C THR A 433 -19.59 -18.20 -8.89
N TYR A 434 -19.06 -17.07 -8.40
CA TYR A 434 -19.85 -15.86 -8.21
C TYR A 434 -20.22 -15.18 -9.52
N GLU A 435 -19.40 -15.33 -10.56
CA GLU A 435 -19.72 -14.90 -11.92
C GLU A 435 -21.02 -15.54 -12.40
N LEU A 436 -21.18 -16.86 -12.25
CA LEU A 436 -22.41 -17.56 -12.64
C LEU A 436 -23.65 -17.02 -11.91
N VAL A 437 -23.50 -16.67 -10.63
CA VAL A 437 -24.58 -16.06 -9.84
C VAL A 437 -24.90 -14.66 -10.35
N LEU A 438 -23.87 -13.84 -10.64
CA LEU A 438 -24.03 -12.50 -11.17
C LEU A 438 -24.65 -12.50 -12.57
N ILE A 439 -24.32 -13.45 -13.43
CA ILE A 439 -24.95 -13.63 -14.74
C ILE A 439 -26.45 -13.88 -14.58
N ARG A 440 -26.84 -14.74 -13.65
CA ARG A 440 -28.26 -15.01 -13.37
C ARG A 440 -28.99 -13.76 -12.87
N PHE A 441 -28.37 -13.03 -11.95
CA PHE A 441 -28.93 -11.78 -11.42
C PHE A 441 -29.04 -10.69 -12.51
N HIS A 442 -28.00 -10.53 -13.33
CA HIS A 442 -27.96 -9.57 -14.43
C HIS A 442 -29.05 -9.86 -15.47
N ARG A 443 -29.23 -11.13 -15.86
CA ARG A 443 -30.32 -11.53 -16.77
C ARG A 443 -31.70 -11.22 -16.20
N SER A 444 -31.89 -11.37 -14.88
CA SER A 444 -33.16 -11.09 -14.20
C SER A 444 -33.44 -9.59 -14.01
N SER A 445 -32.43 -8.72 -14.11
CA SER A 445 -32.53 -7.27 -13.83
C SER A 445 -32.28 -6.41 -15.07
N LYS A 446 -32.32 -6.99 -16.27
CA LYS A 446 -31.92 -6.33 -17.53
C LYS A 446 -32.75 -5.09 -17.87
N ASP A 447 -34.02 -5.06 -17.45
CA ASP A 447 -34.94 -3.95 -17.69
C ASP A 447 -35.02 -2.96 -16.51
N GLU A 448 -34.33 -3.25 -15.39
CA GLU A 448 -34.25 -2.37 -14.22
C GLU A 448 -32.94 -1.57 -14.23
N GLY A 449 -32.97 -0.34 -13.70
CA GLY A 449 -31.77 0.48 -13.58
C GLY A 449 -31.41 1.31 -14.82
N GLN A 450 -32.24 1.35 -15.87
CA GLN A 450 -32.00 2.22 -17.02
C GLN A 450 -32.45 3.65 -16.74
N GLU A 451 -31.53 4.61 -16.83
CA GLU A 451 -31.88 6.03 -16.77
C GLU A 451 -32.52 6.49 -18.08
N ARG A 452 -33.41 7.49 -17.99
CA ARG A 452 -33.92 8.14 -19.20
C ARG A 452 -32.76 8.80 -19.95
N PRO A 453 -32.51 8.42 -21.22
CA PRO A 453 -31.51 9.09 -22.04
C PRO A 453 -31.95 10.54 -22.28
N CYS A 454 -30.99 11.41 -22.60
CA CYS A 454 -31.28 12.79 -23.01
C CYS A 454 -31.91 13.70 -21.94
N ALA A 455 -31.55 13.53 -20.67
CA ALA A 455 -32.11 14.33 -19.56
C ALA A 455 -31.28 15.58 -19.18
N TYR A 456 -30.17 15.84 -19.87
CA TYR A 456 -29.36 17.03 -19.63
C TYR A 456 -30.08 18.29 -20.14
N ILE A 457 -30.10 19.33 -19.30
CA ILE A 457 -30.57 20.67 -19.63
C ILE A 457 -29.42 21.62 -19.28
N ASP A 458 -29.02 22.44 -20.25
CA ASP A 458 -27.94 23.41 -20.10
C ASP A 458 -28.32 24.57 -19.17
#